data_AF-A0A2W5V7X8-F1
#
_entry.id   AF-A0A2W5V7X8-F1
#
_cell.length_a   1.000
_cell.length_b   1.000
_cell.length_c   1.000
_cell.angle_alpha   90.00
_cell.angle_beta   90.00
_cell.angle_gamma   90.00
#
_symmetry.space_group_name_H-M   'P 1'
#
loop_
_entity.id
_entity.type
_entity.pdbx_description
1 polymer ?
#
loop_
_entity_poly.entity_id
_entity_poly.type
_entity_poly.pdbx_seq_one_letter_code
_entity_poly.pdbx_strand_id
1 'polypeptide(L)'
;MKAAKVTRGVCRVCGCSDDVACPTGCYWSDAAQTICSACAEPLFRELLAERSRQIAKWGNTFPAGGFDTMVAVLTEEVGEVARAVLDGDRKNLRVELVQVAAACLRMIEQVDRGDPLRSSNKLQKASKRHG
;
A
#
# COMPACT_ATOMS: atom_id res chain seq x y z
N MET A 1 23.90 -1.27 -11.95
CA MET A 1 22.89 -0.95 -12.99
C MET A 1 22.60 0.55 -12.92
N LYS A 2 22.61 1.29 -14.03
CA LYS A 2 22.19 2.70 -14.04
C LYS A 2 20.66 2.74 -14.04
N ALA A 3 20.05 3.49 -13.12
CA ALA A 3 18.62 3.74 -13.15
C ALA A 3 18.25 4.43 -14.47
N ALA A 4 17.19 3.97 -15.13
CA ALA A 4 16.68 4.64 -16.33
C ALA A 4 16.29 6.08 -15.96
N LYS A 5 16.69 7.06 -16.79
CA LYS A 5 16.38 8.47 -16.57
C LYS A 5 14.87 8.66 -16.77
N VAL A 6 14.18 9.08 -15.71
CA VAL A 6 12.76 9.44 -15.79
C VAL A 6 12.64 10.76 -16.55
N THR A 7 11.83 10.78 -17.61
CA THR A 7 11.63 11.95 -18.47
C THR A 7 10.15 12.35 -18.40
N ARG A 8 9.89 13.63 -18.13
CA ARG A 8 8.54 14.18 -18.16
C ARG A 8 7.94 14.02 -19.55
N GLY A 9 6.65 13.66 -19.63
CA GLY A 9 5.94 13.45 -20.90
C GLY A 9 6.25 12.09 -21.54
N VAL A 10 6.97 11.20 -20.84
CA VAL A 10 7.20 9.82 -21.28
C VAL A 10 6.91 8.86 -20.13
N CYS A 11 6.00 7.92 -20.35
CA CYS A 11 5.66 6.91 -19.35
C CYS A 11 6.86 6.00 -19.10
N ARG A 12 7.32 5.96 -17.85
CA ARG A 12 8.48 5.15 -17.43
C ARG A 12 8.27 3.63 -17.52
N VAL A 13 7.05 3.18 -17.80
CA VAL A 13 6.68 1.76 -17.88
C VAL A 13 6.53 1.31 -19.34
N CYS A 14 5.64 1.95 -20.10
CA CYS A 14 5.35 1.55 -21.48
C CYS A 14 5.96 2.45 -22.56
N GLY A 15 6.52 3.61 -22.18
CA GLY A 15 7.12 4.55 -23.11
C GLY A 15 6.15 5.42 -23.90
N CYS A 16 4.83 5.34 -23.66
CA CYS A 16 3.88 6.28 -24.29
C CYS A 16 4.22 7.74 -23.95
N SER A 17 3.83 8.66 -24.83
CA SER A 17 4.06 10.10 -24.73
C SER A 17 2.82 10.89 -25.16
N ASP A 18 2.93 12.22 -25.13
CA ASP A 18 1.88 13.11 -25.65
C ASP A 18 1.63 12.91 -27.16
N ASP A 19 2.66 12.50 -27.92
CA ASP A 19 2.57 12.25 -29.37
C ASP A 19 2.18 10.80 -29.70
N VAL A 20 2.42 9.86 -28.78
CA VAL A 20 2.22 8.42 -28.99
C VAL A 20 1.54 7.81 -27.77
N ALA A 21 0.21 7.82 -27.76
CA ALA A 21 -0.60 7.24 -26.69
C ALA A 21 -0.56 5.69 -26.69
N CYS A 22 -0.97 5.08 -25.57
CA CYS A 22 -1.22 3.63 -25.51
C CYS A 22 -2.33 3.19 -26.49
N PRO A 23 -2.34 1.91 -26.94
CA PRO A 23 -3.33 1.42 -27.91
C PRO A 23 -4.79 1.64 -27.53
N THR A 24 -5.10 1.64 -26.24
CA THR A 24 -6.45 1.86 -25.69
C THR A 24 -6.73 3.32 -25.34
N GLY A 25 -5.81 4.22 -25.64
CA GLY A 25 -5.75 5.56 -25.04
C GLY A 25 -5.23 5.53 -23.59
N CYS A 26 -4.68 6.66 -23.13
CA CYS A 26 -4.25 6.86 -21.75
C CYS A 26 -4.14 8.36 -21.44
N TYR A 27 -4.03 8.69 -20.15
CA TYR A 27 -3.72 10.04 -19.65
C TYR A 27 -2.61 9.96 -18.60
N TRP A 28 -1.98 11.08 -18.26
CA TRP A 28 -0.95 11.12 -17.20
C TRP A 28 -1.59 10.98 -15.82
N SER A 29 -1.13 10.01 -15.02
CA SER A 29 -1.69 9.71 -13.69
C SER A 29 -0.98 10.42 -12.54
N ASP A 30 0.19 11.01 -12.78
CA ASP A 30 0.93 11.78 -11.80
C ASP A 30 1.19 13.21 -12.29
N ALA A 31 1.36 14.14 -11.35
CA ALA A 31 1.65 15.54 -11.66
C ALA A 31 2.98 15.71 -12.41
N ALA A 32 3.92 14.77 -12.22
CA ALA A 32 5.20 14.77 -12.91
C ALA A 32 5.11 14.27 -14.36
N GLN A 33 3.95 13.72 -14.79
CA GLN A 33 3.73 13.16 -16.13
C GLN A 33 4.78 12.10 -16.48
N THR A 34 5.00 11.15 -15.56
CA THR A 34 6.00 10.08 -15.71
C THR A 34 5.38 8.68 -15.70
N ILE A 35 4.09 8.57 -15.41
CA ILE A 35 3.34 7.32 -15.51
C ILE A 35 1.95 7.57 -16.11
N CYS A 36 1.55 6.76 -17.07
CA CYS A 36 0.23 6.84 -17.67
C CYS A 36 -0.79 5.94 -16.96
N SER A 37 -2.07 6.26 -17.13
CA SER A 37 -3.20 5.54 -16.52
C SER A 37 -3.23 4.07 -16.88
N ALA A 38 -2.97 3.73 -18.15
CA ALA A 38 -2.92 2.34 -18.59
C ALA A 38 -1.88 1.49 -17.82
N CYS A 39 -0.79 2.10 -17.34
CA CYS A 39 0.22 1.42 -16.54
C CYS A 39 -0.03 1.52 -15.03
N ALA A 40 -0.62 2.60 -14.55
CA ALA A 40 -0.87 2.81 -13.12
C ALA A 40 -2.12 2.07 -12.62
N GLU A 41 -3.20 2.05 -13.40
CA GLU A 41 -4.50 1.50 -12.99
C GLU A 41 -4.45 0.01 -12.63
N PRO A 42 -3.74 -0.88 -13.34
CA PRO A 42 -3.65 -2.28 -12.94
C PRO A 42 -3.04 -2.45 -11.54
N LEU A 43 -1.99 -1.68 -11.22
CA LEU A 43 -1.36 -1.70 -9.91
C LEU A 43 -2.32 -1.23 -8.82
N PHE A 44 -3.00 -0.10 -9.04
CA PHE A 44 -3.98 0.41 -8.07
C PHE A 44 -5.16 -0.54 -7.89
N ARG A 45 -5.61 -1.21 -8.95
CA ARG A 45 -6.68 -2.22 -8.87
C ARG A 45 -6.27 -3.39 -7.98
N GLU A 46 -5.06 -3.92 -8.14
CA GLU A 46 -4.54 -5.00 -7.29
C GLU A 46 -4.46 -4.57 -5.82
N LEU A 47 -3.94 -3.37 -5.56
CA LEU A 47 -3.85 -2.79 -4.22
C LEU A 47 -5.23 -2.65 -3.55
N LEU A 48 -6.20 -2.08 -4.27
CA LEU A 48 -7.56 -1.88 -3.76
C LEU A 48 -8.32 -3.20 -3.57
N ALA A 49 -8.09 -4.18 -4.45
CA ALA A 49 -8.63 -5.53 -4.28
C ALA A 49 -8.07 -6.19 -3.02
N GLU A 50 -6.77 -6.07 -2.77
CA GLU A 50 -6.16 -6.61 -1.55
C GLU A 50 -6.66 -5.90 -0.30
N ARG A 51 -6.73 -4.56 -0.32
CA ARG A 51 -7.34 -3.79 0.77
C ARG A 51 -8.76 -4.26 1.07
N SER A 52 -9.55 -4.55 0.03
CA SER A 52 -10.91 -5.09 0.17
C SER A 52 -10.93 -6.50 0.79
N ARG A 53 -9.97 -7.37 0.46
CA ARG A 53 -9.79 -8.68 1.11
C ARG A 53 -9.47 -8.54 2.59
N GLN A 54 -8.59 -7.61 2.96
CA GLN A 54 -8.27 -7.33 4.36
C GLN A 54 -9.48 -6.79 5.13
N ILE A 55 -10.33 -5.95 4.50
CA ILE A 55 -11.61 -5.53 5.08
C ILE A 55 -12.53 -6.73 5.30
N ALA A 56 -12.63 -7.64 4.34
CA ALA A 56 -13.46 -8.83 4.47
C ALA A 56 -12.97 -9.78 5.58
N LYS A 57 -11.64 -9.94 5.71
CA LYS A 57 -11.00 -10.83 6.69
C LYS A 57 -11.07 -10.28 8.12
N TRP A 58 -10.87 -8.97 8.29
CA TRP A 58 -10.67 -8.36 9.62
C TRP A 58 -11.66 -7.24 9.97
N GLY A 59 -12.59 -6.94 9.07
CA GLY A 59 -13.51 -5.81 9.20
C GLY A 59 -12.91 -4.48 8.71
N ASN A 60 -13.79 -3.50 8.51
CA ASN A 60 -13.39 -2.12 8.15
C ASN A 60 -12.98 -1.29 9.38
N THR A 61 -13.36 -1.75 10.57
CA THR A 61 -13.07 -1.15 11.87
C THR A 61 -12.01 -1.94 12.61
N PHE A 62 -11.47 -1.37 13.68
CA PHE A 62 -10.48 -2.00 14.55
C PHE A 62 -10.91 -3.39 15.02
N PRO A 63 -10.07 -4.43 14.85
CA PRO A 63 -10.01 -5.49 15.86
C PRO A 63 -9.68 -4.80 17.19
N ALA A 64 -10.19 -5.30 18.30
CA ALA A 64 -10.09 -4.68 19.63
C ALA A 64 -8.67 -4.26 20.11
N GLY A 65 -7.59 -4.60 19.38
CA GLY A 65 -6.20 -4.28 19.70
C GLY A 65 -5.64 -2.95 19.16
N GLY A 66 -6.36 -2.18 18.33
CA GLY A 66 -5.91 -0.85 17.91
C GLY A 66 -4.70 -0.85 16.97
N PHE A 67 -3.88 0.20 17.01
CA PHE A 67 -2.70 0.37 16.14
C PHE A 67 -1.63 -0.72 16.35
N ASP A 68 -1.53 -1.27 17.57
CA ASP A 68 -0.64 -2.41 17.88
C ASP A 68 -0.96 -3.61 16.96
N THR A 69 -2.23 -3.88 16.68
CA THR A 69 -2.67 -4.94 15.76
C THR A 69 -2.31 -4.62 14.31
N MET A 70 -2.36 -3.35 13.89
CA MET A 70 -1.98 -2.95 12.53
C MET A 70 -0.49 -3.15 12.30
N VAL A 71 0.35 -2.81 13.29
CA VAL A 71 1.79 -3.06 13.23
C VAL A 71 2.07 -4.57 13.16
N ALA A 72 1.34 -5.39 13.92
CA ALA A 72 1.48 -6.84 13.85
C ALA A 72 1.17 -7.38 12.45
N VAL A 73 0.05 -6.97 11.84
CA VAL A 73 -0.32 -7.34 10.46
C VAL A 73 0.73 -6.87 9.46
N LEU A 74 1.16 -5.61 9.52
CA LEU A 74 2.21 -5.10 8.62
C LEU A 74 3.50 -5.93 8.75
N THR A 75 3.87 -6.31 9.98
CA THR A 75 5.07 -7.10 10.25
C THR A 75 4.95 -8.53 9.71
N GLU A 76 3.75 -9.13 9.78
CA GLU A 76 3.44 -10.43 9.17
C GLU A 76 3.69 -10.38 7.66
N GLU A 77 3.10 -9.41 6.96
CA GLU A 77 3.25 -9.30 5.50
C GLU A 77 4.70 -9.01 5.07
N VAL A 78 5.45 -8.22 5.86
CA VAL A 78 6.90 -8.00 5.62
C VAL A 78 7.68 -9.30 5.80
N GLY A 79 7.27 -10.16 6.75
CA GLY A 79 7.83 -11.50 6.93
C GLY A 79 7.64 -12.38 5.70
N GLU A 80 6.44 -12.35 5.09
CA GLU A 80 6.13 -13.10 3.88
C GLU A 80 6.91 -12.56 2.66
N VAL A 81 7.10 -11.24 2.55
CA VAL A 81 8.02 -10.66 1.56
C VAL A 81 9.43 -11.20 1.73
N ALA A 82 9.96 -11.22 2.96
CA ALA A 82 11.30 -11.73 3.23
C ALA A 82 11.41 -13.22 2.87
N ARG A 83 10.38 -14.00 3.19
CA ARG A 83 10.28 -15.42 2.84
C ARG A 83 10.31 -15.63 1.32
N ALA A 84 9.49 -14.90 0.57
CA ALA A 84 9.45 -15.00 -0.90
C ALA A 84 10.80 -14.62 -1.55
N VAL A 85 11.53 -13.66 -0.99
CA VAL A 85 12.89 -13.33 -1.44
C VAL A 85 13.86 -14.49 -1.18
N LEU A 86 13.85 -15.06 0.03
CA LEU A 86 14.72 -16.19 0.38
C LEU A 86 14.44 -17.42 -0.48
N ASP A 87 13.17 -17.67 -0.78
CA ASP A 87 12.73 -18.82 -1.58
C ASP A 87 12.88 -18.56 -3.10
N GLY A 88 13.25 -17.34 -3.51
CA GLY A 88 13.37 -16.96 -4.93
C GLY A 88 12.04 -16.90 -5.69
N ASP A 89 10.92 -16.87 -4.99
CA ASP A 89 9.58 -16.87 -5.58
C ASP A 89 9.15 -15.46 -6.00
N ARG A 90 9.50 -15.08 -7.23
CA ARG A 90 9.15 -13.78 -7.80
C ARG A 90 7.65 -13.56 -7.94
N LYS A 91 6.86 -14.63 -8.13
CA LYS A 91 5.40 -14.51 -8.27
C LYS A 91 4.80 -14.19 -6.91
N ASN A 92 5.17 -14.95 -5.89
CA ASN A 92 4.69 -14.70 -4.54
C ASN A 92 5.21 -13.37 -3.99
N LEU A 93 6.46 -13.00 -4.29
CA LEU A 93 7.02 -11.70 -3.90
C LEU A 93 6.15 -10.51 -4.34
N ARG A 94 5.62 -10.54 -5.57
CA ARG A 94 4.70 -9.48 -6.03
C ARG A 94 3.42 -9.46 -5.20
N VAL A 95 2.87 -10.64 -4.87
CA VAL A 95 1.66 -10.78 -4.06
C VAL A 95 1.88 -10.18 -2.67
N GLU A 96 2.96 -10.56 -1.99
CA GLU A 96 3.23 -10.09 -0.63
C GLU A 96 3.56 -8.59 -0.57
N LEU A 97 4.23 -8.04 -1.60
CA LEU A 97 4.43 -6.60 -1.72
C LEU A 97 3.11 -5.82 -1.85
N VAL A 98 2.11 -6.39 -2.54
CA VAL A 98 0.77 -5.79 -2.60
C VAL A 98 0.06 -5.86 -1.24
N GLN A 99 0.22 -6.95 -0.50
CA GLN A 99 -0.32 -7.10 0.86
C GLN A 99 0.28 -6.09 1.84
N VAL A 100 1.61 -5.92 1.81
CA VAL A 100 2.32 -4.87 2.57
C VAL A 100 1.79 -3.49 2.22
N ALA A 101 1.66 -3.17 0.92
CA ALA A 101 1.15 -1.88 0.48
C ALA A 101 -0.30 -1.65 0.96
N ALA A 102 -1.15 -2.68 0.95
CA ALA A 102 -2.52 -2.59 1.45
C ALA A 102 -2.57 -2.38 2.97
N ALA A 103 -1.67 -3.02 3.73
CA ALA A 103 -1.52 -2.81 5.16
C ALA A 103 -1.09 -1.37 5.48
N CYS A 104 -0.13 -0.82 4.73
CA CYS A 104 0.27 0.58 4.83
C CYS A 104 -0.87 1.55 4.49
N LEU A 105 -1.60 1.29 3.40
CA LEU A 105 -2.77 2.10 3.03
C LEU A 105 -3.80 2.15 4.16
N ARG A 106 -4.11 1.00 4.76
CA ARG A 106 -5.00 0.92 5.92
C ARG A 106 -4.51 1.78 7.09
N MET A 107 -3.20 1.80 7.36
CA MET A 107 -2.63 2.62 8.44
C MET A 107 -2.68 4.11 8.12
N ILE A 108 -2.50 4.50 6.85
CA ILE A 108 -2.64 5.90 6.40
C ILE A 108 -4.09 6.35 6.57
N GLU A 109 -5.06 5.56 6.08
CA GLU A 109 -6.51 5.82 6.26
C GLU A 109 -6.85 6.09 7.73
N GLN A 110 -6.17 5.41 8.64
CA GLN A 110 -6.37 5.54 10.07
C GLN A 110 -5.79 6.85 10.63
N VAL A 111 -4.56 7.18 10.24
CA VAL A 111 -3.92 8.44 10.62
C VAL A 111 -4.75 9.62 10.13
N ASP A 112 -5.25 9.55 8.90
CA ASP A 112 -6.05 10.62 8.28
C ASP A 112 -7.41 10.83 8.98
N ARG A 113 -7.97 9.79 9.61
CA ARG A 113 -9.19 9.91 10.44
C ARG A 113 -8.93 10.59 11.79
N GLY A 114 -7.67 10.74 12.20
CA GLY A 114 -7.29 11.34 13.49
C GLY A 114 -7.50 10.40 14.68
N ASP A 115 -7.61 9.11 14.44
CA ASP A 115 -7.86 8.14 15.48
C ASP A 115 -6.63 7.91 16.39
N PRO A 116 -6.81 7.54 17.67
CA PRO A 116 -5.71 7.36 18.60
C PRO A 116 -4.76 6.21 18.22
N LEU A 117 -3.45 6.46 18.28
CA LEU A 117 -2.40 5.44 18.08
C LEU A 117 -2.34 4.37 19.19
N ARG A 118 -3.01 4.59 20.34
CA ARG A 118 -3.05 3.65 21.47
C ARG A 118 -4.48 3.33 21.84
N SER A 119 -4.74 2.08 22.22
CA SER A 119 -6.05 1.68 22.71
C SER A 119 -6.47 2.49 23.94
N SER A 120 -7.75 2.90 23.99
CA SER A 120 -8.34 3.71 25.07
C SER A 120 -8.15 3.09 26.46
N ASN A 121 -8.02 1.76 26.53
CA ASN A 121 -7.73 1.02 27.76
C ASN A 121 -6.35 1.33 28.36
N LYS A 122 -5.33 1.63 27.53
CA LYS A 122 -4.00 2.06 28.00
C LYS A 122 -4.00 3.52 28.44
N LEU A 123 -4.77 4.39 27.78
CA LEU A 123 -4.95 5.80 28.17
C LEU A 123 -5.63 5.93 29.54
N GLN A 124 -6.69 5.15 29.79
CA GLN A 124 -7.37 5.15 31.09
C GLN A 124 -6.49 4.61 32.23
N LYS A 125 -5.62 3.62 31.97
CA LYS A 125 -4.67 3.10 32.96
C LYS A 125 -3.51 4.06 33.26
N ALA A 126 -3.09 4.90 32.31
CA ALA A 126 -2.07 5.91 32.52
C ALA A 126 -2.58 7.06 33.42
N SER A 127 -3.81 7.51 33.20
CA SER A 127 -4.44 8.57 34.01
C SER A 127 -4.66 8.17 35.48
N LYS A 128 -4.97 6.89 35.73
CA LYS A 128 -5.20 6.35 37.09
C LYS A 128 -3.93 6.12 37.93
N ARG A 129 -2.73 6.30 37.39
CA ARG A 129 -1.46 6.09 38.15
C ARG A 129 -0.91 7.37 38.79
N HIS A 130 -1.58 8.51 38.63
CA HIS A 130 -1.16 9.81 39.15
C HIS A 130 -2.23 10.45 40.06
N GLY A 131 -3.19 9.67 40.54
CA GLY A 131 -4.20 10.06 41.52
C GLY A 131 -4.09 9.24 42.78
#